data_AF-A0A7H1BI25-F1
#
_entry.id   AF-A0A7H1BI25-F1
#
_cell.length_a   1.000
_cell.length_b   1.000
_cell.length_c   1.000
_cell.angle_alpha   90.00
_cell.angle_beta   90.00
_cell.angle_gamma   90.00
#
_symmetry.space_group_name_H-M   'P 1'
#
loop_
_entity.id
_entity.type
_entity.pdbx_description
1 polymer ?
#
loop_
_entity_poly.entity_id
_entity_poly.type
_entity_poly.pdbx_seq_one_letter_code
_entity_poly.pdbx_strand_id
1 'polypeptide(L)'
;MTQTSQPRREFHSGRGKKTFDRIPGGFYVVAVLVILFEVVMLGGMGLVLAIGDPSDDGASPDKESRRVEVTYIATGDHPSVNLTVGEANGSHNSYGHVILPYRKTVELAAGADFYLDVTSREDQEGGTLTCTVLVGGKVVQQAHSTPDSSSATCAGSTADAPQRGIPVPTLTPGASPLPEERRLTGTVKVPDYPGEGSPVIGTVTDSSLEYAELGGTWDRSKSQDPVFDGFTRKQEGRQRTLVKSTQVDEDIMAAAGGTGELRGVAGAVMDERRRYEYPRDQAVLVDVASQPLKVDGHDAWLLVSEIHFHKRGVPSTMDLNAVLVVDTGRVRPSVLWVVLPETNKKLWPDLNTLVASVKVR
;
A
#
# COMPACT_ATOMS: atom_id res chain seq x y z
N MET A 1 74.67 7.49 16.05
CA MET A 1 75.50 7.04 17.19
C MET A 1 74.53 6.98 18.37
N THR A 2 74.18 5.86 19.00
CA THR A 2 74.91 4.63 19.27
C THR A 2 73.90 3.48 19.47
N GLN A 3 74.34 2.28 19.11
CA GLN A 3 73.63 1.01 19.01
C GLN A 3 73.85 0.17 20.28
N THR A 4 72.84 -0.55 20.79
CA THR A 4 73.01 -1.72 21.69
C THR A 4 71.63 -2.41 21.85
N SER A 5 71.26 -3.43 21.06
CA SER A 5 71.58 -4.88 21.13
C SER A 5 71.01 -5.62 22.36
N GLN A 6 70.12 -6.60 22.06
CA GLN A 6 69.39 -7.53 22.94
C GLN A 6 70.27 -8.40 23.87
N PRO A 7 69.65 -9.07 24.86
CA PRO A 7 69.44 -10.54 24.81
C PRO A 7 68.08 -10.95 25.46
N ARG A 8 67.61 -12.20 25.60
CA ARG A 8 67.68 -13.51 24.93
C ARG A 8 66.83 -14.46 25.81
N ARG A 9 65.97 -15.31 25.21
CA ARG A 9 65.30 -16.53 25.78
C ARG A 9 64.28 -16.28 26.92
N GLU A 10 63.22 -17.08 27.14
CA GLU A 10 63.05 -18.53 27.07
C GLU A 10 61.65 -18.97 26.60
N PHE A 11 61.61 -20.16 26.00
CA PHE A 11 60.41 -20.94 25.69
C PHE A 11 60.03 -21.75 26.94
N HIS A 12 58.82 -21.58 27.46
CA HIS A 12 58.24 -22.52 28.43
C HIS A 12 56.83 -22.97 28.06
N SER A 13 56.75 -24.28 27.91
CA SER A 13 55.59 -25.15 27.78
C SER A 13 54.90 -25.31 29.14
N GLY A 14 53.57 -25.28 29.17
CA GLY A 14 52.75 -25.62 30.34
C GLY A 14 51.27 -25.59 30.00
N ARG A 15 50.74 -26.64 29.37
CA ARG A 15 49.93 -27.70 30.01
C ARG A 15 48.79 -27.12 30.88
N GLY A 16 47.61 -27.08 30.28
CA GLY A 16 46.35 -26.76 30.95
C GLY A 16 46.10 -27.66 32.16
N LYS A 17 45.66 -27.03 33.25
CA LYS A 17 45.04 -27.70 34.39
C LYS A 17 43.67 -27.08 34.65
N LYS A 18 42.71 -27.99 34.74
CA LYS A 18 41.30 -27.81 34.98
C LYS A 18 41.07 -27.12 36.32
N THR A 19 40.22 -26.10 36.33
CA THR A 19 39.59 -25.54 37.54
C THR A 19 38.08 -25.78 37.43
N PHE A 20 37.68 -27.03 37.70
CA PHE A 20 36.29 -27.41 37.99
C PHE A 20 36.33 -28.32 39.20
N ASP A 21 36.74 -27.76 40.34
CA ASP A 21 36.57 -28.38 41.65
C ASP A 21 36.20 -27.27 42.64
N ARG A 22 34.90 -26.95 42.64
CA ARG A 22 34.11 -26.39 43.76
C ARG A 22 32.75 -25.96 43.21
N ILE A 23 31.89 -26.94 42.95
CA ILE A 23 30.46 -26.72 42.92
C ILE A 23 29.86 -27.63 44.00
N PRO A 24 29.17 -27.07 45.01
CA PRO A 24 28.61 -27.85 46.10
C PRO A 24 27.54 -28.82 45.58
N GLY A 25 27.53 -30.04 46.12
CA GLY A 25 26.77 -31.21 45.64
C GLY A 25 25.23 -31.09 45.62
N GLY A 26 24.65 -29.91 45.86
CA GLY A 26 23.21 -29.66 45.74
C GLY A 26 22.72 -29.46 44.29
N PHE A 27 23.59 -29.05 43.36
CA PHE A 27 23.17 -28.75 41.98
C PHE A 27 22.89 -30.00 41.12
N TYR A 28 23.50 -31.14 41.45
CA TYR A 28 23.30 -32.38 40.69
C TYR A 28 21.90 -32.99 40.93
N VAL A 29 21.32 -32.82 42.12
CA VAL A 29 19.97 -33.33 42.42
C VAL A 29 18.90 -32.55 41.66
N VAL A 30 19.07 -31.23 41.54
CA VAL A 30 18.15 -30.37 40.79
C VAL A 30 18.25 -30.62 39.28
N ALA A 31 19.46 -30.79 38.75
CA ALA A 31 19.66 -31.08 37.32
C ALA A 31 19.09 -32.46 36.92
N VAL A 32 19.24 -33.48 37.78
CA VAL A 32 18.65 -34.81 37.53
C VAL A 32 17.12 -34.76 37.60
N LEU A 33 16.54 -34.00 38.53
CA LEU A 33 15.07 -33.84 38.64
C LEU A 33 14.47 -33.11 37.43
N VAL A 34 15.14 -32.08 36.89
CA VAL A 34 14.66 -31.36 35.70
C VAL A 34 14.71 -32.26 34.46
N ILE A 35 15.76 -33.06 34.29
CA ILE A 35 15.84 -34.00 33.16
C ILE A 35 14.81 -35.14 33.31
N LEU A 36 14.56 -35.63 34.53
CA LEU A 36 13.51 -36.63 34.76
C LEU A 36 12.10 -36.07 34.53
N PHE A 37 11.87 -34.79 34.86
CA PHE A 37 10.60 -34.12 34.60
C PHE A 37 10.37 -33.90 33.10
N GLU A 38 11.40 -33.52 32.34
CA GLU A 38 11.35 -33.41 30.87
C GLU A 38 11.07 -34.77 30.21
N VAL A 39 11.72 -35.86 30.68
CA VAL A 39 11.50 -37.20 30.12
C VAL A 39 10.13 -37.78 30.49
N VAL A 40 9.57 -37.44 31.66
CA VAL A 40 8.20 -37.86 32.05
C VAL A 40 7.13 -37.03 31.34
N MET A 41 7.36 -35.73 31.10
CA MET A 41 6.44 -34.87 30.36
C MET A 41 6.48 -35.12 28.84
N LEU A 42 7.63 -35.47 28.26
CA LEU A 42 7.77 -35.78 26.82
C LEU A 42 7.58 -37.27 26.50
N GLY A 43 7.65 -38.17 27.49
CA GLY A 43 7.47 -39.63 27.31
C GLY A 43 6.10 -40.19 27.72
N GLY A 44 5.19 -39.36 28.23
CA GLY A 44 3.94 -39.77 28.88
C GLY A 44 2.67 -39.84 28.02
N MET A 45 2.72 -39.65 26.69
CA MET A 45 1.53 -39.71 25.81
C MET A 45 1.72 -40.56 24.55
N GLY A 46 2.50 -41.65 24.67
CA GLY A 46 2.79 -42.55 23.57
C GLY A 46 2.47 -44.02 23.83
N LEU A 47 1.35 -44.37 24.46
CA LEU A 47 0.77 -45.73 24.38
C LEU A 47 -0.65 -45.80 25.00
N VAL A 48 -1.70 -45.53 24.21
CA VAL A 48 -3.04 -46.06 24.50
C VAL A 48 -3.45 -46.95 23.33
N LEU A 49 -3.57 -48.24 23.65
CA LEU A 49 -3.99 -49.30 22.76
C LEU A 49 -5.44 -49.07 22.31
N ALA A 50 -5.68 -49.34 21.03
CA ALA A 50 -6.98 -49.43 20.42
C ALA A 50 -7.92 -50.37 21.20
N ILE A 51 -8.97 -49.79 21.77
CA ILE A 51 -10.22 -50.47 22.08
C ILE A 51 -11.30 -49.53 21.52
N GLY A 52 -12.06 -50.04 20.55
CA GLY A 52 -13.06 -49.26 19.84
C GLY A 52 -14.26 -48.92 20.73
N ASP A 53 -14.73 -47.68 20.58
CA ASP A 53 -16.12 -47.30 20.79
C ASP A 53 -16.45 -46.19 19.75
N PRO A 54 -17.63 -46.19 19.09
CA PRO A 54 -17.90 -45.37 17.92
C PRO A 54 -18.66 -44.12 18.33
N SER A 55 -17.99 -43.04 18.65
CA SER A 55 -18.53 -41.66 18.68
C SER A 55 -17.43 -40.71 19.12
N ASP A 56 -16.64 -40.18 18.19
CA ASP A 56 -16.13 -38.82 18.35
C ASP A 56 -15.65 -38.29 16.99
N ASP A 57 -16.20 -37.13 16.63
CA ASP A 57 -15.96 -36.46 15.35
C ASP A 57 -14.50 -36.00 15.27
N GLY A 58 -13.75 -36.65 14.37
CA GLY A 58 -12.37 -36.33 14.09
C GLY A 58 -12.19 -34.88 13.64
N ALA A 59 -11.64 -34.05 14.53
CA ALA A 59 -11.01 -32.80 14.17
C ALA A 59 -9.75 -33.10 13.34
N SER A 60 -9.88 -33.03 12.01
CA SER A 60 -8.77 -33.10 11.07
C SER A 60 -7.94 -31.80 11.13
N PRO A 61 -6.60 -31.85 11.15
CA PRO A 61 -5.72 -30.68 11.17
C PRO A 61 -5.49 -30.11 9.75
N ASP A 62 -6.57 -29.88 8.99
CA ASP A 62 -6.57 -29.37 7.61
C ASP A 62 -7.48 -28.13 7.41
N LYS A 63 -7.68 -27.33 8.46
CA LYS A 63 -8.20 -25.95 8.29
C LYS A 63 -7.04 -24.98 8.09
N GLU A 64 -6.29 -25.20 7.01
CA GLU A 64 -5.48 -24.14 6.42
C GLU A 64 -6.44 -23.02 6.01
N SER A 65 -6.16 -21.78 6.45
CA SER A 65 -7.04 -20.63 6.31
C SER A 65 -7.25 -20.27 4.84
N ARG A 66 -8.22 -20.93 4.19
CA ARG A 66 -8.58 -20.64 2.81
C ARG A 66 -8.96 -19.16 2.72
N ARG A 67 -8.21 -18.39 1.94
CA ARG A 67 -8.51 -16.98 1.69
C ARG A 67 -9.43 -16.86 0.49
N VAL A 68 -10.28 -15.84 0.50
CA VAL A 68 -11.20 -15.52 -0.58
C VAL A 68 -11.14 -14.03 -0.88
N GLU A 69 -11.23 -13.69 -2.16
CA GLU A 69 -11.29 -12.30 -2.60
C GLU A 69 -12.62 -11.69 -2.23
N VAL A 70 -12.57 -10.51 -1.61
CA VAL A 70 -13.72 -9.70 -1.24
C VAL A 70 -13.59 -8.33 -1.89
N THR A 71 -14.53 -7.93 -2.72
CA THR A 71 -14.53 -6.62 -3.38
C THR A 71 -15.59 -5.71 -2.80
N TYR A 72 -15.18 -4.64 -2.14
CA TYR A 72 -16.01 -3.52 -1.74
C TYR A 72 -16.18 -2.54 -2.90
N ILE A 73 -17.41 -2.13 -3.17
CA ILE A 73 -17.73 -1.10 -4.16
C ILE A 73 -18.66 -0.10 -3.48
N ALA A 74 -18.33 1.18 -3.58
CA ALA A 74 -19.25 2.25 -3.27
C ALA A 74 -19.49 3.09 -4.54
N THR A 75 -20.74 3.39 -4.84
CA THR A 75 -21.13 4.31 -5.92
C THR A 75 -22.20 5.27 -5.41
N GLY A 76 -22.47 6.33 -6.17
CA GLY A 76 -23.47 7.32 -5.79
C GLY A 76 -23.37 8.60 -6.59
N ASP A 77 -24.32 9.50 -6.36
CA ASP A 77 -24.43 10.78 -7.07
C ASP A 77 -23.41 11.82 -6.58
N HIS A 78 -22.92 11.65 -5.35
CA HIS A 78 -21.92 12.53 -4.80
C HIS A 78 -20.50 12.20 -5.28
N PRO A 79 -19.64 13.21 -5.46
CA PRO A 79 -18.27 12.98 -5.89
C PRO A 79 -17.42 12.30 -4.80
N SER A 80 -17.78 12.44 -3.53
CA SER A 80 -17.05 11.85 -2.40
C SER A 80 -17.98 11.54 -1.25
N VAL A 81 -17.59 10.58 -0.42
CA VAL A 81 -18.33 10.12 0.78
C VAL A 81 -17.38 9.86 1.93
N ASN A 82 -17.92 9.71 3.13
CA ASN A 82 -17.23 9.11 4.25
C ASN A 82 -17.37 7.59 4.16
N LEU A 83 -16.26 6.87 4.24
CA LEU A 83 -16.22 5.41 4.16
C LEU A 83 -15.78 4.81 5.49
N THR A 84 -16.52 3.81 5.96
CA THR A 84 -16.08 2.95 7.05
C THR A 84 -16.09 1.51 6.56
N VAL A 85 -14.95 0.83 6.69
CA VAL A 85 -14.84 -0.60 6.36
C VAL A 85 -14.47 -1.34 7.64
N GLY A 86 -15.17 -2.44 7.91
CA GLY A 86 -14.89 -3.30 9.05
C GLY A 86 -14.38 -4.67 8.63
N GLU A 87 -13.44 -5.17 9.43
CA GLU A 87 -12.83 -6.49 9.27
C GLU A 87 -13.41 -7.51 10.24
N ALA A 88 -13.05 -8.78 10.02
CA ALA A 88 -13.53 -10.00 10.68
C ALA A 88 -13.51 -10.04 12.22
N ASN A 89 -12.91 -9.05 12.87
CA ASN A 89 -12.82 -8.93 14.33
C ASN A 89 -13.79 -7.91 14.94
N GLY A 90 -14.68 -7.32 14.13
CA GLY A 90 -15.59 -6.25 14.57
C GLY A 90 -14.92 -4.88 14.71
N SER A 91 -13.64 -4.75 14.30
CA SER A 91 -12.97 -3.46 14.20
C SER A 91 -13.48 -2.72 12.97
N HIS A 92 -14.04 -1.54 13.17
CA HIS A 92 -14.47 -0.66 12.09
C HIS A 92 -13.43 0.45 11.94
N ASN A 93 -12.76 0.48 10.80
CA ASN A 93 -11.84 1.56 10.47
C ASN A 93 -12.58 2.59 9.63
N SER A 94 -12.65 3.82 10.12
CA SER A 94 -13.10 4.93 9.30
C SER A 94 -11.94 5.38 8.42
N TYR A 95 -12.12 5.29 7.11
CA TYR A 95 -11.15 5.75 6.11
C TYR A 95 -11.35 7.23 5.77
N GLY A 96 -12.34 7.87 6.39
CA GLY A 96 -12.68 9.26 6.13
C GLY A 96 -13.16 9.45 4.70
N HIS A 97 -12.64 10.50 4.06
CA HIS A 97 -13.13 10.96 2.76
C HIS A 97 -12.58 10.10 1.60
N VAL A 98 -13.48 9.43 0.87
CA VAL A 98 -13.15 8.69 -0.37
C VAL A 98 -13.94 9.25 -1.54
N ILE A 99 -13.39 9.16 -2.75
CA ILE A 99 -14.04 9.63 -3.98
C ILE A 99 -14.76 8.48 -4.68
N LEU A 100 -15.99 8.72 -5.15
CA LEU A 100 -16.84 7.71 -5.82
C LEU A 100 -16.68 7.73 -7.36
N PRO A 101 -16.82 6.61 -8.08
CA PRO A 101 -17.02 5.27 -7.54
C PRO A 101 -15.74 4.75 -6.91
N TYR A 102 -15.88 4.20 -5.71
CA TYR A 102 -14.81 3.53 -5.00
C TYR A 102 -14.94 2.04 -5.28
N ARG A 103 -13.83 1.39 -5.61
CA ARG A 103 -13.74 -0.07 -5.65
C ARG A 103 -12.48 -0.51 -4.96
N LYS A 104 -12.60 -1.59 -4.20
CA LYS A 104 -11.44 -2.26 -3.66
C LYS A 104 -11.62 -3.74 -3.42
N THR A 105 -10.65 -4.54 -3.86
CA THR A 105 -10.55 -5.97 -3.56
C THR A 105 -9.51 -6.24 -2.48
N VAL A 106 -9.86 -7.10 -1.52
CA VAL A 106 -9.02 -7.62 -0.43
C VAL A 106 -9.08 -9.14 -0.37
N GLU A 107 -8.15 -9.78 0.31
CA GLU A 107 -8.25 -11.19 0.68
C GLU A 107 -8.68 -11.32 2.14
N LEU A 108 -9.82 -11.95 2.40
CA LEU A 108 -10.25 -12.30 3.77
C LEU A 108 -10.21 -13.81 3.98
N ALA A 109 -10.11 -14.26 5.23
CA ALA A 109 -10.27 -15.68 5.56
C ALA A 109 -11.69 -16.15 5.24
N ALA A 110 -11.85 -17.38 4.76
CA ALA A 110 -13.16 -17.97 4.53
C ALA A 110 -13.96 -18.03 5.85
N GLY A 111 -15.18 -17.50 5.84
CA GLY A 111 -16.03 -17.31 7.01
C GLY A 111 -15.80 -15.99 7.77
N ALA A 112 -14.85 -15.15 7.37
CA ALA A 112 -14.65 -13.82 7.93
C ALA A 112 -15.86 -12.90 7.69
N ASP A 113 -16.19 -12.10 8.69
CA ASP A 113 -17.17 -11.03 8.56
C ASP A 113 -16.60 -9.83 7.77
N PHE A 114 -17.48 -9.11 7.08
CA PHE A 114 -17.19 -7.87 6.38
C PHE A 114 -18.23 -6.80 6.73
N TYR A 115 -17.79 -5.55 6.71
CA TYR A 115 -18.65 -4.39 6.89
C TYR A 115 -18.21 -3.26 5.95
N LEU A 116 -19.17 -2.60 5.31
CA LEU A 116 -18.97 -1.46 4.43
C LEU A 116 -20.09 -0.47 4.67
N ASP A 117 -19.77 0.69 5.23
CA ASP A 117 -20.69 1.80 5.42
C ASP A 117 -20.24 3.00 4.60
N VAL A 118 -21.17 3.51 3.79
CA VAL A 118 -20.96 4.60 2.86
C VAL A 118 -21.89 5.73 3.29
N THR A 119 -21.34 6.85 3.76
CA THR A 119 -22.13 7.96 4.31
C THR A 119 -21.84 9.28 3.57
N SER A 120 -22.88 9.99 3.13
CA SER A 120 -22.79 11.34 2.55
C SER A 120 -22.15 12.29 3.55
N ARG A 121 -21.48 13.32 3.05
CA ARG A 121 -20.89 14.35 3.91
C ARG A 121 -21.94 15.36 4.35
N GLU A 122 -21.68 16.05 5.46
CA GLU A 122 -22.57 17.10 5.97
C GLU A 122 -22.80 18.25 4.97
N ASP A 123 -21.87 18.49 4.05
CA ASP A 123 -21.98 19.50 3.00
C ASP A 123 -22.65 18.99 1.72
N GLN A 124 -23.24 17.79 1.75
CA GLN A 124 -23.88 17.13 0.63
C GLN A 124 -25.34 16.82 0.98
N GLU A 125 -26.27 17.50 0.33
CA GLU A 125 -27.71 17.27 0.49
C GLU A 125 -28.25 16.38 -0.64
N GLY A 126 -29.15 15.45 -0.30
CA GLY A 126 -29.83 14.57 -1.24
C GLY A 126 -28.91 13.54 -1.91
N GLY A 127 -29.38 12.86 -2.96
CA GLY A 127 -28.57 11.90 -3.74
C GLY A 127 -28.66 10.45 -3.27
N THR A 128 -28.25 9.54 -4.15
CA THR A 128 -28.22 8.10 -3.89
C THR A 128 -26.81 7.64 -3.62
N LEU A 129 -26.67 6.72 -2.67
CA LEU A 129 -25.47 5.96 -2.38
C LEU A 129 -25.77 4.49 -2.56
N THR A 130 -24.79 3.73 -3.05
CA THR A 130 -24.87 2.28 -3.16
C THR A 130 -23.61 1.69 -2.57
N CYS A 131 -23.76 0.75 -1.66
CA CYS A 131 -22.70 -0.15 -1.25
C CYS A 131 -22.89 -1.50 -1.96
N THR A 132 -21.81 -2.16 -2.35
CA THR A 132 -21.84 -3.52 -2.90
C THR A 132 -20.61 -4.28 -2.43
N VAL A 133 -20.81 -5.52 -2.00
CA VAL A 133 -19.75 -6.43 -1.61
C VAL A 133 -19.83 -7.68 -2.48
N LEU A 134 -18.71 -8.04 -3.09
CA LEU A 134 -18.54 -9.26 -3.86
C LEU A 134 -17.63 -10.21 -3.09
N VAL A 135 -17.91 -11.52 -3.15
CA VAL A 135 -17.01 -12.56 -2.67
C VAL A 135 -16.74 -13.52 -3.82
N GLY A 136 -15.46 -13.73 -4.15
CA GLY A 136 -15.05 -14.53 -5.31
C GLY A 136 -15.66 -14.04 -6.63
N GLY A 137 -15.75 -12.71 -6.79
CA GLY A 137 -16.30 -12.05 -7.98
C GLY A 137 -17.83 -12.08 -8.10
N LYS A 138 -18.57 -12.54 -7.09
CA LYS A 138 -20.04 -12.58 -7.10
C LYS A 138 -20.62 -11.68 -6.02
N VAL A 139 -21.66 -10.91 -6.34
CA VAL A 139 -22.35 -10.05 -5.36
C VAL A 139 -22.95 -10.90 -4.25
N VAL A 140 -22.52 -10.67 -3.02
CA VAL A 140 -23.10 -11.29 -1.81
C VAL A 140 -23.97 -10.31 -1.05
N GLN A 141 -23.68 -9.01 -1.16
CA GLN A 141 -24.49 -7.97 -0.56
C GLN A 141 -24.50 -6.71 -1.41
N GLN A 142 -25.67 -6.07 -1.52
CA GLN A 142 -25.83 -4.75 -2.13
C GLN A 142 -26.95 -4.01 -1.40
N ALA A 143 -26.71 -2.75 -1.06
CA ALA A 143 -27.72 -1.89 -0.47
C ALA A 143 -27.63 -0.47 -1.05
N HIS A 144 -28.76 0.23 -1.05
CA HIS A 144 -28.89 1.57 -1.58
C HIS A 144 -29.47 2.49 -0.50
N SER A 145 -29.00 3.73 -0.44
CA SER A 145 -29.61 4.76 0.39
C SER A 145 -30.93 5.21 -0.26
N THR A 146 -31.94 5.47 0.56
CA THR A 146 -33.11 6.26 0.14
C THR A 146 -32.74 7.74 0.08
N PRO A 147 -33.49 8.59 -0.65
CA PRO A 147 -33.21 10.03 -0.74
C PRO A 147 -33.16 10.77 0.60
N ASP A 148 -33.83 10.22 1.63
CA ASP A 148 -33.86 10.78 3.00
C ASP A 148 -32.76 10.19 3.91
N SER A 149 -32.07 9.14 3.46
CA SER A 149 -30.97 8.53 4.20
C SER A 149 -29.63 8.97 3.63
N SER A 150 -28.76 9.47 4.49
CA SER A 150 -27.40 9.86 4.13
C SER A 150 -26.43 8.69 4.08
N SER A 151 -26.87 7.43 4.18
CA SER A 151 -25.98 6.27 4.25
C SER A 151 -26.51 5.01 3.55
N ALA A 152 -25.57 4.19 3.08
CA ALA A 152 -25.81 2.85 2.57
C ALA A 152 -24.81 1.87 3.22
N THR A 153 -25.33 0.85 3.90
CA THR A 153 -24.52 -0.10 4.69
C THR A 153 -24.67 -1.53 4.17
N CYS A 154 -23.54 -2.21 3.99
CA CYS A 154 -23.42 -3.59 3.59
C CYS A 154 -22.63 -4.35 4.66
N ALA A 155 -23.26 -5.31 5.32
CA ALA A 155 -22.62 -6.18 6.31
C ALA A 155 -22.97 -7.65 6.01
N GLY A 156 -22.04 -8.55 6.30
CA GLY A 156 -22.21 -9.99 6.04
C GLY A 156 -20.94 -10.77 6.32
N SER A 157 -20.88 -12.00 5.82
CA SER A 157 -19.74 -12.91 5.94
C SER A 157 -19.30 -13.42 4.57
N THR A 158 -18.01 -13.72 4.43
CA THR A 158 -17.46 -14.38 3.23
C THR A 158 -18.01 -15.78 2.99
N ALA A 159 -18.75 -16.35 3.94
CA ALA A 159 -19.52 -17.58 3.76
C ALA A 159 -20.92 -17.34 3.14
N ASP A 160 -21.36 -16.09 3.00
CA ASP A 160 -22.69 -15.75 2.51
C ASP A 160 -22.89 -16.20 1.06
N ALA A 161 -24.11 -16.66 0.78
CA ALA A 161 -24.48 -17.10 -0.55
C ALA A 161 -24.57 -15.89 -1.52
N PRO A 162 -24.09 -16.02 -2.76
CA PRO A 162 -24.28 -14.98 -3.77
C PRO A 162 -25.75 -14.65 -4.01
N GLN A 163 -26.06 -13.35 -4.08
CA GLN A 163 -27.37 -12.85 -4.46
C GLN A 163 -27.61 -13.08 -5.96
N ARG A 164 -28.74 -13.69 -6.30
CA ARG A 164 -29.08 -14.02 -7.69
C ARG A 164 -29.72 -12.83 -8.40
N GLY A 165 -29.25 -12.53 -9.61
CA GLY A 165 -29.86 -11.52 -10.48
C GLY A 165 -29.49 -10.07 -10.17
N ILE A 166 -28.59 -9.84 -9.21
CA ILE A 166 -28.08 -8.51 -8.90
C ILE A 166 -26.81 -8.25 -9.73
N PRO A 167 -26.78 -7.20 -10.58
CA PRO A 167 -25.59 -6.87 -11.34
C PRO A 167 -24.52 -6.24 -10.44
N VAL A 168 -23.25 -6.50 -10.77
CA VAL A 168 -22.14 -5.71 -10.22
C VAL A 168 -22.32 -4.26 -10.71
N PRO A 169 -22.33 -3.25 -9.82
CA PRO A 169 -22.43 -1.87 -10.23
C PRO A 169 -21.35 -1.54 -11.26
N THR A 170 -21.74 -0.83 -12.31
CA THR A 170 -20.79 -0.32 -13.28
C THR A 170 -19.86 0.66 -12.57
N LEU A 171 -18.58 0.30 -12.53
CA LEU A 171 -17.49 1.11 -11.97
C LEU A 171 -17.08 2.24 -12.91
N THR A 172 -17.54 2.18 -14.16
CA THR A 172 -17.54 3.33 -15.04
C THR A 172 -18.31 4.42 -14.31
N PRO A 173 -17.63 5.50 -13.88
CA PRO A 173 -18.28 6.59 -13.19
C PRO A 173 -19.46 7.08 -14.03
N GLY A 174 -20.49 7.61 -13.37
CA GLY A 174 -21.36 8.59 -14.02
C GLY A 174 -20.51 9.52 -14.88
N ALA A 175 -20.80 9.52 -16.16
CA ALA A 175 -20.00 10.04 -17.26
C ALA A 175 -20.00 11.57 -17.26
N SER A 176 -19.38 12.19 -16.25
CA SER A 176 -18.87 13.54 -16.43
C SER A 176 -17.50 13.41 -17.09
N PRO A 177 -17.33 13.93 -18.32
CA PRO A 177 -16.01 14.02 -18.91
C PRO A 177 -15.10 14.76 -17.93
N LEU A 178 -13.84 14.33 -17.84
CA LEU A 178 -12.86 15.14 -17.14
C LEU A 178 -12.83 16.54 -17.82
N PRO A 179 -12.59 17.62 -17.06
CA PRO A 179 -12.47 18.97 -17.61
C PRO A 179 -11.43 19.04 -18.73
N GLU A 180 -11.26 20.22 -19.32
CA GLU A 180 -10.25 20.45 -20.35
C GLU A 180 -8.88 19.85 -19.99
N GLU A 181 -8.25 19.23 -20.99
CA GLU A 181 -6.89 18.74 -20.89
C GLU A 181 -6.05 19.22 -22.06
N ARG A 182 -4.78 19.49 -21.78
CA ARG A 182 -3.76 19.73 -22.79
C ARG A 182 -2.65 18.70 -22.65
N ARG A 183 -2.74 17.65 -23.45
CA ARG A 183 -1.76 16.56 -23.49
C ARG A 183 -0.61 16.87 -24.43
N LEU A 184 0.59 16.47 -24.02
CA LEU A 184 1.73 16.47 -24.93
C LEU A 184 1.65 15.25 -25.83
N THR A 185 1.79 15.44 -27.15
CA THR A 185 1.82 14.34 -28.13
C THR A 185 3.22 13.79 -28.40
N GLY A 186 4.26 14.52 -28.00
CA GLY A 186 5.66 14.17 -28.21
C GLY A 186 6.51 14.30 -26.96
N THR A 187 7.81 14.08 -27.12
CA THR A 187 8.77 14.13 -26.01
C THR A 187 9.11 15.56 -25.64
N VAL A 188 8.87 15.92 -24.38
CA VAL A 188 9.32 17.18 -23.77
C VAL A 188 10.03 16.82 -22.47
N LYS A 189 11.27 17.31 -22.33
CA LYS A 189 12.06 17.01 -21.13
C LYS A 189 11.56 17.77 -19.92
N VAL A 190 11.58 17.14 -18.75
CA VAL A 190 11.37 17.80 -17.48
C VAL A 190 12.45 18.86 -17.29
N PRO A 191 12.10 20.10 -16.89
CA PRO A 191 13.09 21.11 -16.60
C PRO A 191 13.89 20.75 -15.34
N ASP A 192 15.10 21.26 -15.25
CA ASP A 192 15.83 21.32 -13.99
C ASP A 192 15.22 22.45 -13.17
N TYR A 193 14.44 22.11 -12.15
CA TYR A 193 13.81 23.11 -11.30
C TYR A 193 14.89 23.83 -10.47
N PRO A 194 14.87 25.17 -10.40
CA PRO A 194 15.94 25.93 -9.78
C PRO A 194 15.95 25.79 -8.26
N GLY A 195 17.13 25.63 -7.69
CA GLY A 195 17.36 25.51 -6.25
C GLY A 195 18.04 24.19 -5.89
N GLU A 196 18.36 24.05 -4.60
CA GLU A 196 18.83 22.78 -4.05
C GLU A 196 17.63 21.95 -3.62
N GLY A 197 17.62 20.67 -3.97
CA GLY A 197 16.66 19.71 -3.44
C GLY A 197 16.81 19.55 -1.92
N SER A 198 15.74 19.06 -1.30
CA SER A 198 15.70 18.66 0.10
C SER A 198 16.81 17.66 0.40
N PRO A 199 17.41 17.70 1.61
CA PRO A 199 18.48 16.78 1.97
C PRO A 199 17.98 15.34 1.93
N VAL A 200 18.77 14.43 1.36
CA VAL A 200 18.47 12.99 1.40
C VAL A 200 18.90 12.43 2.75
N ILE A 201 17.96 11.84 3.48
CA ILE A 201 18.17 11.32 4.85
C ILE A 201 18.11 9.80 4.93
N GLY A 202 17.87 9.14 3.80
CA GLY A 202 17.75 7.70 3.73
C GLY A 202 17.24 7.23 2.38
N THR A 203 16.69 6.04 2.39
CA THR A 203 16.25 5.31 1.19
C THR A 203 14.92 4.64 1.48
N VAL A 204 13.95 4.80 0.58
CA VAL A 204 12.68 4.07 0.59
C VAL A 204 12.78 2.90 -0.37
N THR A 205 12.38 1.71 0.07
CA THR A 205 12.20 0.54 -0.79
C THR A 205 10.73 0.18 -0.85
N ASP A 206 10.20 0.02 -2.06
CA ASP A 206 8.80 -0.31 -2.29
C ASP A 206 8.54 -0.82 -3.70
N SER A 207 7.68 -1.82 -3.85
CA SER A 207 7.17 -2.25 -5.16
C SER A 207 8.28 -2.50 -6.20
N SER A 208 9.41 -3.12 -5.82
CA SER A 208 10.60 -3.31 -6.69
C SER A 208 11.34 -2.03 -7.11
N LEU A 209 11.05 -0.91 -6.46
CA LEU A 209 11.78 0.35 -6.57
C LEU A 209 12.57 0.64 -5.30
N GLU A 210 13.66 1.37 -5.48
CA GLU A 210 14.39 2.06 -4.43
C GLU A 210 14.53 3.54 -4.80
N TYR A 211 14.31 4.47 -3.87
CA TYR A 211 14.44 5.91 -4.12
C TYR A 211 14.81 6.69 -2.85
N ALA A 212 15.22 7.93 -3.00
CA ALA A 212 15.64 8.79 -1.89
C ALA A 212 14.50 9.05 -0.90
N GLU A 213 14.78 8.90 0.40
CA GLU A 213 13.94 9.46 1.46
C GLU A 213 14.37 10.90 1.73
N LEU A 214 13.47 11.85 1.49
CA LEU A 214 13.77 13.28 1.63
C LEU A 214 13.63 13.74 3.09
N GLY A 215 14.41 14.73 3.49
CA GLY A 215 14.38 15.31 4.84
C GLY A 215 13.98 16.80 4.84
N GLY A 216 14.34 17.52 5.90
CA GLY A 216 13.98 18.94 6.03
C GLY A 216 12.51 19.13 6.38
N THR A 217 11.69 19.56 5.41
CA THR A 217 10.24 19.74 5.63
C THR A 217 9.40 18.51 5.29
N TRP A 218 10.06 17.41 4.91
CA TRP A 218 9.47 16.11 4.68
C TRP A 218 9.44 15.29 5.98
N ASP A 219 8.31 14.63 6.24
CA ASP A 219 8.16 13.64 7.29
C ASP A 219 8.89 12.35 6.90
N ARG A 220 9.00 11.38 7.82
CA ARG A 220 9.52 10.04 7.47
C ARG A 220 8.56 9.30 6.54
N SER A 221 9.12 8.49 5.66
CA SER A 221 8.32 7.56 4.85
C SER A 221 7.61 6.55 5.74
N LYS A 222 6.33 6.30 5.46
CA LYS A 222 5.48 5.36 6.19
C LYS A 222 4.88 4.36 5.24
N SER A 223 4.66 3.14 5.74
CA SER A 223 3.79 2.17 5.06
C SER A 223 2.38 2.73 5.00
N GLN A 224 1.70 2.45 3.90
CA GLN A 224 0.29 2.69 3.72
C GLN A 224 -0.41 1.36 3.53
N ASP A 225 -1.71 1.33 3.81
CA ASP A 225 -2.49 0.18 3.44
C ASP A 225 -2.87 0.33 1.96
N PRO A 226 -2.30 -0.50 1.05
CA PRO A 226 -2.64 -0.41 -0.36
C PRO A 226 -4.13 -0.63 -0.59
N VAL A 227 -4.82 -1.27 0.35
CA VAL A 227 -6.27 -1.43 0.32
C VAL A 227 -6.99 -0.09 0.31
N PHE A 228 -6.56 0.88 1.08
CA PHE A 228 -7.34 2.10 1.26
C PHE A 228 -6.71 3.30 0.56
N ASP A 229 -5.39 3.36 0.54
CA ASP A 229 -4.68 4.49 -0.04
C ASP A 229 -4.39 4.30 -1.54
N GLY A 230 -4.53 3.08 -2.06
CA GLY A 230 -4.08 2.70 -3.41
C GLY A 230 -2.55 2.71 -3.56
N PHE A 231 -1.82 2.94 -2.47
CA PHE A 231 -0.37 2.98 -2.43
C PHE A 231 0.18 2.20 -1.23
N THR A 232 1.39 1.67 -1.35
CA THR A 232 2.07 0.90 -0.28
C THR A 232 3.03 1.76 0.52
N ARG A 233 3.54 2.86 -0.05
CA ARG A 233 4.35 3.86 0.65
C ARG A 233 3.87 5.28 0.42
N LYS A 234 4.12 6.12 1.42
CA LYS A 234 3.89 7.55 1.38
C LYS A 234 4.92 8.29 2.20
N GLN A 235 5.41 9.40 1.67
CA GLN A 235 6.12 10.43 2.41
C GLN A 235 5.40 11.76 2.19
N GLU A 236 5.11 12.47 3.27
CA GLU A 236 4.43 13.76 3.24
C GLU A 236 5.43 14.87 3.52
N GLY A 237 5.17 16.03 2.95
CA GLY A 237 5.83 17.27 3.29
C GLY A 237 4.81 18.35 3.62
N ARG A 238 5.30 19.54 3.91
CA ARG A 238 4.42 20.69 4.20
C ARG A 238 3.51 21.03 3.03
N GLN A 239 2.36 21.64 3.35
CA GLN A 239 1.43 22.21 2.38
C GLN A 239 0.95 21.21 1.31
N ARG A 240 0.66 19.95 1.67
CA ARG A 240 0.19 18.87 0.78
C ARG A 240 1.22 18.35 -0.24
N THR A 241 2.49 18.68 -0.04
CA THR A 241 3.59 18.04 -0.79
C THR A 241 3.61 16.56 -0.43
N LEU A 242 3.72 15.66 -1.41
CA LEU A 242 3.83 14.23 -1.14
C LEU A 242 4.56 13.46 -2.24
N VAL A 243 5.06 12.29 -1.86
CA VAL A 243 5.48 11.22 -2.78
C VAL A 243 4.87 9.91 -2.31
N LYS A 244 4.30 9.15 -3.24
CA LYS A 244 3.74 7.81 -3.00
C LYS A 244 4.27 6.83 -4.02
N SER A 245 4.40 5.56 -3.64
CA SER A 245 4.78 4.49 -4.56
C SER A 245 3.94 3.24 -4.36
N THR A 246 3.79 2.47 -5.44
CA THR A 246 3.04 1.21 -5.50
C THR A 246 3.33 0.47 -6.81
N GLN A 247 2.71 -0.68 -7.01
CA GLN A 247 2.53 -1.29 -8.34
C GLN A 247 1.29 -0.72 -9.02
N VAL A 248 1.35 -0.52 -10.34
CA VAL A 248 0.19 -0.05 -11.12
C VAL A 248 -0.96 -1.05 -11.01
N ASP A 249 -2.17 -0.53 -10.78
CA ASP A 249 -3.39 -1.33 -10.65
C ASP A 249 -3.79 -1.97 -12.00
N GLU A 250 -4.45 -3.14 -11.95
CA GLU A 250 -4.88 -3.85 -13.15
C GLU A 250 -5.92 -3.06 -13.96
N ASP A 251 -6.82 -2.33 -13.30
CA ASP A 251 -7.82 -1.51 -13.97
C ASP A 251 -7.16 -0.35 -14.76
N ILE A 252 -6.07 0.21 -14.23
CA ILE A 252 -5.25 1.23 -14.92
C ILE A 252 -4.54 0.61 -16.12
N MET A 253 -3.95 -0.58 -15.94
CA MET A 253 -3.31 -1.30 -17.04
C MET A 253 -4.30 -1.58 -18.17
N ALA A 254 -5.52 -2.00 -17.84
CA ALA A 254 -6.58 -2.20 -18.82
C ALA A 254 -6.98 -0.89 -19.53
N ALA A 255 -7.13 0.21 -18.78
CA ALA A 255 -7.44 1.53 -19.34
C ALA A 255 -6.34 2.07 -20.27
N ALA A 256 -5.08 1.72 -20.00
CA ALA A 256 -3.92 2.06 -20.82
C ALA A 256 -3.75 1.16 -22.07
N GLY A 257 -4.63 0.18 -22.29
CA GLY A 257 -4.51 -0.79 -23.40
C GLY A 257 -3.53 -1.94 -23.13
N GLY A 258 -3.19 -2.20 -21.87
CA GLY A 258 -2.32 -3.30 -21.42
C GLY A 258 -0.89 -2.88 -21.05
N THR A 259 0.05 -3.82 -21.11
CA THR A 259 1.44 -3.65 -20.65
C THR A 259 2.35 -2.89 -21.63
N GLY A 260 1.87 -2.53 -22.82
CA GLY A 260 2.74 -2.25 -23.97
C GLY A 260 3.34 -0.85 -24.07
N GLU A 261 2.70 0.21 -23.57
CA GLU A 261 3.19 1.59 -23.72
C GLU A 261 3.22 2.31 -22.36
N LEU A 262 4.41 2.40 -21.74
CA LEU A 262 4.59 3.05 -20.43
C LEU A 262 4.11 4.51 -20.40
N ARG A 263 4.12 5.20 -21.55
CA ARG A 263 3.53 6.53 -21.69
C ARG A 263 2.02 6.52 -21.49
N GLY A 264 1.32 5.57 -22.10
CA GLY A 264 -0.12 5.37 -21.93
C GLY A 264 -0.45 5.03 -20.47
N VAL A 265 0.35 4.16 -19.84
CA VAL A 265 0.21 3.83 -18.42
C VAL A 265 0.41 5.06 -17.53
N ALA A 266 1.45 5.87 -17.78
CA ALA A 266 1.68 7.10 -17.02
C ALA A 266 0.51 8.10 -17.16
N GLY A 267 -0.05 8.22 -18.37
CA GLY A 267 -1.26 9.02 -18.63
C GLY A 267 -2.47 8.50 -17.85
N ALA A 268 -2.73 7.19 -17.90
CA ALA A 268 -3.85 6.57 -17.20
C ALA A 268 -3.74 6.70 -15.67
N VAL A 269 -2.55 6.53 -15.11
CA VAL A 269 -2.30 6.82 -13.68
C VAL A 269 -2.61 8.29 -13.39
N MET A 270 -2.10 9.23 -14.18
CA MET A 270 -2.34 10.66 -13.97
C MET A 270 -3.84 10.99 -14.02
N ASP A 271 -4.59 10.39 -14.95
CA ASP A 271 -6.04 10.57 -15.06
C ASP A 271 -6.82 10.04 -13.88
N GLU A 272 -6.45 8.85 -13.41
CA GLU A 272 -7.01 8.28 -12.21
C GLU A 272 -6.72 9.20 -11.01
N ARG A 273 -5.47 9.64 -10.81
CA ARG A 273 -5.12 10.55 -9.71
C ARG A 273 -5.88 11.87 -9.81
N ARG A 274 -5.94 12.48 -11.00
CA ARG A 274 -6.76 13.67 -11.26
C ARG A 274 -8.21 13.47 -10.86
N ARG A 275 -8.80 12.32 -11.24
CA ARG A 275 -10.21 11.98 -10.99
C ARG A 275 -10.52 11.76 -9.51
N TYR A 276 -9.57 11.24 -8.73
CA TYR A 276 -9.78 10.83 -7.34
C TYR A 276 -9.13 11.73 -6.28
N GLU A 277 -8.27 12.68 -6.67
CA GLU A 277 -7.57 13.55 -5.71
C GLU A 277 -7.96 15.03 -5.85
N TYR A 278 -8.64 15.39 -6.96
CA TYR A 278 -9.00 16.76 -7.30
C TYR A 278 -10.52 16.92 -7.57
N PRO A 279 -11.06 18.15 -7.47
CA PRO A 279 -12.45 18.44 -7.81
C PRO A 279 -12.76 18.09 -9.27
N ARG A 280 -13.76 17.22 -9.47
CA ARG A 280 -14.02 16.56 -10.76
C ARG A 280 -14.37 17.50 -11.91
N ASP A 281 -15.02 18.62 -11.61
CA ASP A 281 -15.56 19.58 -12.56
C ASP A 281 -14.61 20.75 -12.84
N GLN A 282 -13.52 20.87 -12.07
CA GLN A 282 -12.66 22.07 -12.07
C GLN A 282 -11.16 21.76 -12.19
N ALA A 283 -10.76 20.48 -12.17
CA ALA A 283 -9.36 20.07 -12.32
C ALA A 283 -8.93 20.05 -13.80
N VAL A 284 -8.37 21.18 -14.29
CA VAL A 284 -7.80 21.30 -15.64
C VAL A 284 -6.37 20.77 -15.63
N LEU A 285 -6.07 19.85 -16.55
CA LEU A 285 -4.76 19.21 -16.63
C LEU A 285 -3.96 19.73 -17.82
N VAL A 286 -2.71 20.08 -17.58
CA VAL A 286 -1.76 20.52 -18.60
C VAL A 286 -0.47 19.73 -18.47
N ASP A 287 -0.16 18.89 -19.43
CA ASP A 287 1.15 18.24 -19.49
C ASP A 287 2.24 19.27 -19.79
N VAL A 288 3.30 19.28 -18.97
CA VAL A 288 4.46 20.18 -19.10
C VAL A 288 5.75 19.44 -19.42
N ALA A 289 5.82 18.13 -19.11
CA ALA A 289 6.88 17.26 -19.59
C ALA A 289 6.35 15.83 -19.80
N SER A 290 6.92 15.13 -20.77
CA SER A 290 6.61 13.73 -21.08
C SER A 290 7.81 13.14 -21.79
N GLN A 291 8.52 12.20 -21.16
CA GLN A 291 9.74 11.66 -21.73
C GLN A 291 10.01 10.20 -21.35
N PRO A 292 10.64 9.44 -22.26
CA PRO A 292 11.23 8.16 -21.91
C PRO A 292 12.45 8.36 -20.99
N LEU A 293 12.66 7.40 -20.10
CA LEU A 293 13.81 7.31 -19.21
C LEU A 293 14.34 5.87 -19.20
N LYS A 294 15.55 5.71 -18.65
CA LYS A 294 16.12 4.42 -18.29
C LYS A 294 16.43 4.42 -16.80
N VAL A 295 15.96 3.42 -16.08
CA VAL A 295 16.26 3.19 -14.66
C VAL A 295 16.96 1.85 -14.57
N ASP A 296 18.26 1.83 -14.27
CA ASP A 296 19.07 0.59 -14.22
C ASP A 296 18.92 -0.31 -15.47
N GLY A 297 18.76 0.31 -16.64
CA GLY A 297 18.56 -0.38 -17.93
C GLY A 297 17.10 -0.73 -18.26
N HIS A 298 16.20 -0.66 -17.27
CA HIS A 298 14.77 -0.85 -17.45
C HIS A 298 14.11 0.34 -18.13
N ASP A 299 13.09 0.07 -18.95
CA ASP A 299 12.27 1.12 -19.56
C ASP A 299 11.43 1.84 -18.50
N ALA A 300 11.41 3.16 -18.60
CA ALA A 300 10.60 4.01 -17.74
C ALA A 300 10.02 5.17 -18.53
N TRP A 301 8.93 5.74 -18.01
CA TRP A 301 8.32 6.95 -18.56
C TRP A 301 8.01 7.93 -17.44
N LEU A 302 8.46 9.18 -17.61
CA LEU A 302 8.13 10.30 -16.73
C LEU A 302 7.12 11.21 -17.43
N LEU A 303 5.97 11.39 -16.79
CA LEU A 303 4.96 12.37 -17.15
C LEU A 303 4.86 13.43 -16.04
N VAL A 304 4.90 14.70 -16.40
CA VAL A 304 4.71 15.82 -15.46
C VAL A 304 3.61 16.72 -15.99
N SER A 305 2.62 16.98 -15.15
CA SER A 305 1.46 17.80 -15.48
C SER A 305 1.20 18.84 -14.39
N GLU A 306 0.80 20.04 -14.78
CA GLU A 306 0.16 20.98 -13.88
C GLU A 306 -1.33 20.64 -13.80
N ILE A 307 -1.85 20.48 -12.59
CA ILE A 307 -3.29 20.34 -12.35
C ILE A 307 -3.76 21.62 -11.69
N HIS A 308 -4.54 22.41 -12.42
CA HIS A 308 -5.14 23.66 -11.96
C HIS A 308 -6.53 23.36 -11.41
N PHE A 309 -6.85 23.82 -10.20
CA PHE A 309 -8.11 23.51 -9.53
C PHE A 309 -8.49 24.58 -8.51
N HIS A 310 -9.74 24.54 -8.06
CA HIS A 310 -10.20 25.28 -6.90
C HIS A 310 -10.86 24.33 -5.90
N LYS A 311 -10.36 24.29 -4.65
CA LYS A 311 -10.93 23.46 -3.58
C LYS A 311 -11.04 24.29 -2.31
N ARG A 312 -12.27 24.37 -1.76
CA ARG A 312 -12.55 25.13 -0.53
C ARG A 312 -11.62 24.68 0.60
N GLY A 313 -10.99 25.64 1.27
CA GLY A 313 -10.06 25.38 2.38
C GLY A 313 -8.67 24.91 1.95
N VAL A 314 -8.40 24.75 0.65
CA VAL A 314 -7.06 24.44 0.13
C VAL A 314 -6.48 25.72 -0.49
N PRO A 315 -5.33 26.22 0.00
CA PRO A 315 -4.75 27.46 -0.50
C PRO A 315 -4.10 27.31 -1.88
N SER A 316 -3.70 26.10 -2.26
CA SER A 316 -3.12 25.82 -3.58
C SER A 316 -4.20 25.88 -4.66
N THR A 317 -3.89 26.54 -5.77
CA THR A 317 -4.72 26.58 -6.98
C THR A 317 -4.12 25.76 -8.12
N MET A 318 -2.88 25.30 -7.96
CA MET A 318 -2.21 24.43 -8.90
C MET A 318 -1.23 23.52 -8.17
N ASP A 319 -1.26 22.23 -8.51
CA ASP A 319 -0.28 21.26 -8.04
C ASP A 319 0.54 20.74 -9.25
N LEU A 320 1.88 20.78 -9.14
CA LEU A 320 2.76 20.10 -10.09
C LEU A 320 2.75 18.60 -9.75
N ASN A 321 2.20 17.79 -10.65
CA ASN A 321 2.08 16.35 -10.48
C ASN A 321 3.07 15.65 -11.40
N ALA A 322 3.82 14.70 -10.86
CA ALA A 322 4.72 13.85 -11.65
C ALA A 322 4.41 12.39 -11.42
N VAL A 323 4.33 11.62 -12.49
CA VAL A 323 4.15 10.17 -12.50
C VAL A 323 5.34 9.56 -13.24
N LEU A 324 6.14 8.78 -12.51
CA LEU A 324 7.19 7.95 -13.07
C LEU A 324 6.73 6.50 -13.04
N VAL A 325 6.54 5.90 -14.22
CA VAL A 325 6.24 4.47 -14.37
C VAL A 325 7.51 3.75 -14.81
N VAL A 326 7.86 2.65 -14.15
CA VAL A 326 9.07 1.87 -14.42
C VAL A 326 8.68 0.42 -14.67
N ASP A 327 9.09 -0.14 -15.80
CA ASP A 327 9.00 -1.57 -16.05
C ASP A 327 10.08 -2.31 -15.25
N THR A 328 9.71 -2.80 -14.08
CA THR A 328 10.62 -3.54 -13.19
C THR A 328 10.83 -5.00 -13.60
N GLY A 329 10.33 -5.43 -14.78
CA GLY A 329 10.32 -6.83 -15.20
C GLY A 329 9.28 -7.69 -14.47
N ARG A 330 8.37 -7.06 -13.72
CA ARG A 330 7.22 -7.69 -13.08
C ARG A 330 6.01 -7.66 -14.01
N VAL A 331 4.96 -8.41 -13.66
CA VAL A 331 3.70 -8.47 -14.42
C VAL A 331 3.08 -7.08 -14.60
N ARG A 332 3.19 -6.23 -13.57
CA ARG A 332 2.73 -4.83 -13.60
C ARG A 332 3.90 -3.92 -13.27
N PRO A 333 4.03 -2.78 -13.97
CA PRO A 333 5.09 -1.82 -13.69
C PRO A 333 4.89 -1.20 -12.31
N SER A 334 5.96 -0.60 -11.82
CA SER A 334 5.96 0.14 -10.56
C SER A 334 5.79 1.62 -10.83
N VAL A 335 5.17 2.35 -9.92
CA VAL A 335 4.89 3.77 -10.08
C VAL A 335 5.35 4.58 -8.87
N LEU A 336 5.95 5.73 -9.15
CA LEU A 336 6.23 6.79 -8.19
C LEU A 336 5.40 8.02 -8.59
N TRP A 337 4.49 8.46 -7.71
CA TRP A 337 3.67 9.65 -7.91
C TRP A 337 4.10 10.74 -6.93
N VAL A 338 4.37 11.93 -7.46
CA VAL A 338 4.84 13.10 -6.70
C VAL A 338 3.87 14.24 -6.91
N VAL A 339 3.53 14.96 -5.84
CA VAL A 339 2.68 16.17 -5.87
C VAL A 339 3.43 17.31 -5.18
N LEU A 340 3.64 18.40 -5.91
CA LEU A 340 4.38 19.58 -5.45
C LEU A 340 3.52 20.84 -5.68
N PRO A 341 2.76 21.28 -4.67
CA PRO A 341 1.87 22.45 -4.77
C PRO A 341 2.60 23.73 -5.12
N GLU A 342 1.95 24.62 -5.87
CA GLU A 342 2.53 25.90 -6.29
C GLU A 342 2.82 26.85 -5.11
N THR A 343 2.07 26.67 -4.02
CA THR A 343 2.31 27.32 -2.72
C THR A 343 3.63 26.91 -2.06
N ASN A 344 4.32 25.89 -2.57
CA ASN A 344 5.59 25.37 -2.06
C ASN A 344 6.63 25.14 -3.18
N LYS A 345 6.72 26.06 -4.14
CA LYS A 345 7.66 26.00 -5.29
C LYS A 345 9.13 25.75 -4.93
N LYS A 346 9.55 26.09 -3.72
CA LYS A 346 10.92 25.80 -3.24
C LYS A 346 11.24 24.30 -3.17
N LEU A 347 10.23 23.42 -3.13
CA LEU A 347 10.41 21.97 -3.16
C LEU A 347 10.35 21.40 -4.58
N TRP A 348 10.15 22.21 -5.61
CA TRP A 348 10.14 21.70 -7.00
C TRP A 348 11.45 21.00 -7.43
N PRO A 349 12.65 21.41 -6.96
CA PRO A 349 13.90 20.65 -7.20
C PRO A 349 13.88 19.22 -6.62
N ASP A 350 12.97 18.90 -5.69
CA ASP A 350 12.83 17.56 -5.14
C ASP A 350 12.36 16.57 -6.20
N LEU A 351 11.65 17.02 -7.24
CA LEU A 351 11.29 16.15 -8.36
C LEU A 351 12.53 15.63 -9.08
N ASN A 352 13.50 16.51 -9.39
CA ASN A 352 14.76 16.09 -10.02
C ASN A 352 15.54 15.15 -9.09
N THR A 353 15.57 15.44 -7.78
CA THR A 353 16.24 14.61 -6.78
C THR A 353 15.63 13.20 -6.69
N LEU A 354 14.30 13.11 -6.61
CA LEU A 354 13.57 11.85 -6.55
C LEU A 354 13.82 11.04 -7.83
N VAL A 355 13.56 11.62 -9.01
CA VAL A 355 13.72 10.93 -10.29
C VAL A 355 15.15 10.43 -10.50
N ALA A 356 16.17 11.23 -10.15
CA ALA A 356 17.57 10.84 -10.27
C ALA A 356 17.99 9.73 -9.29
N SER A 357 17.25 9.55 -8.19
CA SER A 357 17.56 8.57 -7.16
C SER A 357 16.93 7.19 -7.39
N VAL A 358 15.96 7.08 -8.31
CA VAL A 358 15.18 5.86 -8.52
C VAL A 358 16.07 4.76 -9.10
N LYS A 359 15.90 3.54 -8.56
CA LYS A 359 16.57 2.30 -8.96
C LYS A 359 15.58 1.14 -8.99
N VAL A 360 15.89 0.09 -9.74
CA VAL A 360 15.14 -1.17 -9.75
C VAL A 360 15.83 -2.19 -8.85
N ARG A 361 15.04 -2.94 -8.07
CA ARG A 361 15.52 -3.97 -7.15
C ARG A 361 15.21 -5.39 -7.59
#